data_AF-A0A1M3CRW8-F1
#
_entry.id   AF-A0A1M3CRW8-F1
#
_cell.length_a   1.000
_cell.length_b   1.000
_cell.length_c   1.000
_cell.angle_alpha   90.00
_cell.angle_beta   90.00
_cell.angle_gamma   90.00
#
_symmetry.space_group_name_H-M   'P 1'
#
loop_
_entity.id
_entity.type
_entity.pdbx_description
1 polymer ?
#
loop_
_entity_poly.entity_id
_entity_poly.type
_entity_poly.pdbx_seq_one_letter_code
_entity_poly.pdbx_strand_id
1 'polypeptide(L)'
;MLKHCLILCLIAAGLCISACDGYEATPECFNKLEIEFFAPDLTLQAFSLHRVPQSSWGIIYSQLMREASTVPRLLRESAQNQRVNPLQNPFDADKSWEILQEVLAEVFSRVLRNHNTFNQYNDYDIQEMFEYIKNQQQAFIQSCLQKKKKIEQKQSSAKK
;
A
#
# COMPACT_ATOMS: atom_id res chain seq x y z
N MET A 1 -55.66 33.48 -13.45
CA MET A 1 -55.15 32.08 -13.48
C MET A 1 -54.18 32.02 -14.65
N LEU A 2 -52.87 31.73 -14.59
CA LEU A 2 -51.97 30.95 -13.75
C LEU A 2 -50.59 31.65 -13.89
N LYS A 3 -49.98 32.18 -12.82
CA LYS A 3 -48.81 31.61 -12.13
C LYS A 3 -47.64 31.16 -13.02
N HIS A 4 -46.53 31.92 -12.91
CA HIS A 4 -45.13 31.49 -12.87
C HIS A 4 -44.59 30.57 -13.99
N CYS A 5 -43.73 31.12 -14.84
CA CYS A 5 -42.49 30.43 -15.21
C CYS A 5 -41.43 31.48 -15.58
N LEU A 6 -41.03 32.21 -14.54
CA LEU A 6 -39.81 32.99 -14.51
C LEU A 6 -38.68 32.00 -14.20
N ILE A 7 -37.52 32.21 -14.83
CA ILE A 7 -36.23 31.57 -14.52
C ILE A 7 -36.04 30.17 -15.14
N LEU A 8 -35.79 30.13 -16.46
CA LEU A 8 -34.78 29.23 -17.02
C LEU A 8 -33.63 30.11 -17.49
N CYS A 9 -32.90 30.66 -16.51
CA CYS A 9 -31.56 31.15 -16.76
C CYS A 9 -30.74 29.97 -17.26
N LEU A 10 -30.49 30.02 -18.57
CA LEU A 10 -29.36 29.47 -19.29
C LEU A 10 -28.05 29.79 -18.56
N ILE A 11 -27.80 29.12 -17.42
CA ILE A 11 -26.44 28.98 -16.91
C ILE A 11 -25.91 27.73 -17.59
N ALA A 12 -25.62 27.89 -18.88
CA ALA A 12 -24.61 27.13 -19.59
C ALA A 12 -23.21 27.50 -19.03
N ALA A 13 -23.03 27.36 -17.71
CA ALA A 13 -21.74 27.11 -17.12
C ALA A 13 -21.67 25.58 -17.06
N GLY A 14 -21.06 24.91 -18.03
CA GLY A 14 -19.65 25.14 -18.27
C GLY A 14 -18.82 24.78 -17.02
N LEU A 15 -19.36 24.01 -16.07
CA LEU A 15 -18.53 23.16 -15.24
C LEU A 15 -18.01 22.05 -16.15
N CYS A 16 -16.90 22.35 -16.84
CA CYS A 16 -15.86 21.36 -16.99
C CYS A 16 -15.59 20.83 -15.59
N ILE A 17 -16.26 19.73 -15.22
CA ILE A 17 -15.72 18.78 -14.26
C ILE A 17 -14.53 18.21 -15.02
N SER A 18 -13.45 18.98 -15.10
CA SER A 18 -12.13 18.46 -15.31
C SER A 18 -11.94 17.55 -14.13
N ALA A 19 -12.24 16.25 -14.33
CA ALA A 19 -11.62 15.21 -13.56
C ALA A 19 -10.13 15.44 -13.77
N CYS A 20 -9.53 16.23 -12.88
CA CYS A 20 -8.10 16.24 -12.67
C CYS A 20 -7.81 14.86 -12.07
N ASP A 21 -7.82 13.83 -12.92
CA ASP A 21 -7.18 12.58 -12.60
C ASP A 21 -5.73 12.95 -12.31
N GLY A 22 -5.39 13.00 -11.02
CA GLY A 22 -4.02 13.21 -10.62
C GLY A 22 -3.18 12.14 -11.29
N TYR A 23 -2.11 12.54 -11.96
CA TYR A 23 -1.20 11.55 -12.55
C TYR A 23 -0.53 10.76 -11.42
N GLU A 24 -0.27 9.48 -11.67
CA GLU A 24 0.39 8.62 -10.69
C GLU A 24 1.83 9.10 -10.44
N ALA A 25 2.14 9.43 -9.19
CA ALA A 25 3.38 10.09 -8.78
C ALA A 25 4.23 9.22 -7.84
N THR A 26 3.95 7.91 -7.83
CA THR A 26 4.61 6.94 -6.96
C THR A 26 6.09 6.80 -7.32
N PRO A 27 7.03 7.00 -6.37
CA PRO A 27 8.45 6.82 -6.62
C PRO A 27 8.84 5.35 -6.88
N GLU A 28 9.86 5.11 -7.72
CA GLU A 28 10.36 3.75 -8.01
C GLU A 28 10.70 2.93 -6.75
N CYS A 29 11.24 3.59 -5.71
CA CYS A 29 11.53 2.95 -4.43
C CYS A 29 10.27 2.35 -3.78
N PHE A 30 9.15 3.07 -3.87
CA PHE A 30 7.88 2.62 -3.32
C PHE A 30 7.30 1.48 -4.15
N ASN A 31 7.40 1.53 -5.48
CA ASN A 31 7.01 0.41 -6.34
C ASN A 31 7.75 -0.88 -5.98
N LYS A 32 9.04 -0.80 -5.63
CA LYS A 32 9.81 -1.98 -5.16
C LYS A 32 9.24 -2.56 -3.87
N LEU A 33 8.83 -1.72 -2.92
CA LEU A 33 8.15 -2.19 -1.71
C LEU A 33 6.86 -2.96 -2.04
N GLU A 34 6.10 -2.57 -3.07
CA GLU A 34 4.87 -3.28 -3.45
C GLU A 34 5.14 -4.74 -3.89
N ILE A 35 6.27 -5.00 -4.55
CA ILE A 35 6.55 -6.28 -5.22
C ILE A 35 7.56 -7.17 -4.49
N GLU A 36 8.49 -6.59 -3.72
CA GLU A 36 9.62 -7.30 -3.12
C GLU A 36 9.51 -7.42 -1.59
N PHE A 37 8.44 -6.92 -0.97
CA PHE A 37 8.30 -6.92 0.50
C PHE A 37 8.44 -8.30 1.15
N PHE A 38 7.91 -9.36 0.53
CA PHE A 38 7.99 -10.73 1.04
C PHE A 38 9.26 -11.45 0.55
N ALA A 39 10.42 -10.93 0.92
CA ALA A 39 11.70 -11.55 0.63
C ALA A 39 11.80 -12.95 1.27
N PRO A 40 12.28 -13.97 0.53
CA PRO A 40 12.21 -15.36 0.96
C PRO A 40 12.92 -15.60 2.29
N ASP A 41 14.13 -15.05 2.45
CA ASP A 41 14.93 -15.24 3.66
C ASP A 41 14.21 -14.69 4.90
N LEU A 42 13.54 -13.53 4.78
CA LEU A 42 12.82 -12.90 5.89
C LEU A 42 11.53 -13.64 6.22
N THR A 43 10.77 -14.03 5.18
CA THR A 43 9.51 -14.75 5.37
C THR A 43 9.73 -16.13 6.00
N LEU A 44 10.75 -16.88 5.55
CA LEU A 44 11.06 -18.19 6.12
C LEU A 44 11.65 -18.09 7.53
N GLN A 45 12.41 -17.03 7.84
CA GLN A 45 12.82 -16.74 9.22
C GLN A 45 11.62 -16.46 10.12
N ALA A 46 10.65 -15.67 9.66
CA ALA A 46 9.41 -15.42 10.40
C ALA A 46 8.65 -16.72 10.69
N PHE A 47 8.51 -17.59 9.68
CA PHE A 47 7.90 -18.92 9.83
C PHE A 47 8.62 -19.77 10.87
N SER A 48 9.96 -19.74 10.89
CA SER A 48 10.78 -20.45 11.87
C SER A 48 10.55 -19.94 13.28
N LEU A 49 10.48 -18.63 13.48
CA LEU A 49 10.27 -18.01 14.80
C LEU A 49 8.91 -18.38 15.41
N HIS A 50 7.89 -18.53 14.57
CA HIS A 50 6.52 -18.87 14.98
C HIS A 50 6.14 -20.33 14.75
N ARG A 51 7.14 -21.22 14.60
CA ARG A 51 6.96 -22.69 14.55
C ARG A 51 5.97 -23.16 13.48
N VAL A 52 5.87 -22.43 12.37
CA VAL A 52 5.16 -22.91 11.18
C VAL A 52 5.87 -24.19 10.72
N PRO A 53 5.15 -25.30 10.44
CA PRO A 53 5.82 -26.55 10.06
C PRO A 53 6.66 -26.38 8.81
N GLN A 54 7.93 -26.81 8.87
CA GLN A 54 8.85 -26.65 7.74
C GLN A 54 8.36 -27.34 6.46
N SER A 55 7.60 -28.44 6.60
CA SER A 55 7.00 -29.15 5.46
C SER A 55 5.96 -28.33 4.70
N SER A 56 5.37 -27.29 5.29
CA SER A 56 4.40 -26.42 4.63
C SER A 56 5.00 -25.14 4.05
N TRP A 57 6.24 -24.79 4.41
CA TRP A 57 6.87 -23.52 4.04
C TRP A 57 6.87 -23.27 2.53
N GLY A 58 7.27 -24.26 1.73
CA GLY A 58 7.32 -24.12 0.27
C GLY A 58 5.96 -23.81 -0.35
N ILE A 59 4.91 -24.48 0.11
CA ILE A 59 3.54 -24.29 -0.39
C ILE A 59 3.00 -22.93 0.04
N ILE A 60 3.14 -22.58 1.33
CA ILE A 60 2.69 -21.30 1.88
C ILE A 60 3.40 -20.15 1.17
N TYR A 61 4.73 -20.21 1.05
CA TYR A 61 5.50 -19.15 0.39
C TYR A 61 5.17 -19.03 -1.10
N SER A 62 5.00 -20.15 -1.81
CA SER A 62 4.59 -20.13 -3.21
C SER A 62 3.20 -19.49 -3.39
N GLN A 63 2.25 -19.78 -2.51
CA GLN A 63 0.94 -19.11 -2.52
C GLN A 63 1.05 -17.64 -2.15
N LEU A 64 1.89 -17.30 -1.16
CA LEU A 64 2.14 -15.91 -0.77
C LEU A 64 2.65 -15.10 -1.94
N MET A 65 3.61 -15.61 -2.72
CA MET A 65 4.12 -14.89 -3.90
C MET A 65 3.08 -14.74 -5.00
N ARG A 66 2.19 -15.72 -5.19
CA ARG A 66 1.05 -15.58 -6.11
C ARG A 66 0.10 -14.48 -5.66
N GLU A 67 -0.29 -14.45 -4.39
CA GLU A 67 -1.19 -13.43 -3.85
C GLU A 67 -0.53 -12.05 -3.79
N ALA A 68 0.76 -11.99 -3.45
CA ALA A 68 1.53 -10.76 -3.40
C ALA A 68 1.62 -10.05 -4.75
N SER A 69 1.55 -10.79 -5.87
CA SER A 69 1.46 -10.19 -7.21
C SER A 69 0.23 -9.29 -7.41
N THR A 70 -0.79 -9.42 -6.54
CA THR A 70 -2.00 -8.59 -6.58
C THR A 70 -1.88 -7.30 -5.75
N VAL A 71 -0.85 -7.17 -4.90
CA VAL A 71 -0.64 -6.01 -4.01
C VAL A 71 -0.66 -4.67 -4.76
N PRO A 72 0.05 -4.49 -5.90
CA PRO A 72 -0.01 -3.23 -6.63
C PRO A 72 -1.43 -2.81 -7.04
N ARG A 73 -2.26 -3.78 -7.45
CA ARG A 73 -3.66 -3.51 -7.83
C ARG A 73 -4.50 -3.15 -6.60
N LEU A 74 -4.41 -3.95 -5.53
CA LEU A 74 -5.15 -3.73 -4.28
C LEU A 74 -4.80 -2.39 -3.63
N LEU A 75 -3.52 -2.01 -3.64
CA LEU A 75 -3.06 -0.71 -3.18
C LEU A 75 -3.76 0.43 -3.94
N ARG A 76 -3.80 0.36 -5.28
CA ARG A 76 -4.43 1.39 -6.13
C ARG A 76 -5.94 1.48 -5.86
N GLU A 77 -6.62 0.34 -5.74
CA GLU A 77 -8.04 0.28 -5.38
C GLU A 77 -8.31 0.91 -4.00
N SER A 78 -7.49 0.59 -3.00
CA SER A 78 -7.61 1.18 -1.65
C SER A 78 -7.28 2.67 -1.62
N ALA A 79 -6.32 3.13 -2.43
CA ALA A 79 -5.93 4.52 -2.55
C ALA A 79 -7.00 5.38 -3.26
N GLN A 80 -7.70 4.84 -4.25
CA GLN A 80 -8.82 5.50 -4.93
C GLN A 80 -10.03 5.77 -4.01
N ASN A 81 -10.19 4.96 -2.96
CA ASN A 81 -11.25 5.14 -1.97
C ASN A 81 -10.95 6.25 -0.95
N GLN A 82 -9.75 6.83 -0.96
CA GLN A 82 -9.40 7.96 -0.12
C GLN A 82 -9.98 9.26 -0.67
N ARG A 83 -10.28 10.21 0.21
CA ARG A 83 -10.76 11.55 -0.20
C ARG A 83 -9.79 12.24 -1.17
N VAL A 84 -8.50 12.04 -0.97
CA VAL A 84 -7.42 12.44 -1.88
C VAL A 84 -6.59 11.20 -2.12
N ASN A 85 -6.36 10.82 -3.38
CA ASN A 85 -5.56 9.64 -3.70
C ASN A 85 -4.09 9.91 -3.34
N PRO A 86 -3.52 9.22 -2.33
CA PRO A 86 -2.17 9.49 -1.85
C PRO A 86 -1.07 9.08 -2.84
N LEU A 87 -1.38 8.23 -3.82
CA LEU A 87 -0.47 7.80 -4.88
C LEU A 87 -0.35 8.83 -6.02
N GLN A 88 -1.25 9.80 -6.07
CA GLN A 88 -1.26 10.85 -7.09
C GLN A 88 -0.42 12.05 -6.67
N ASN A 89 -0.11 12.94 -7.61
CA ASN A 89 0.63 14.17 -7.30
C ASN A 89 -0.21 15.18 -6.49
N PRO A 90 0.28 15.68 -5.34
CA PRO A 90 1.56 15.36 -4.71
C PRO A 90 1.53 14.03 -3.95
N PHE A 91 2.50 13.15 -4.22
CA PHE A 91 2.62 11.85 -3.54
C PHE A 91 2.71 12.02 -2.02
N ASP A 92 1.82 11.37 -1.29
CA ASP A 92 1.78 11.36 0.18
C ASP A 92 2.39 10.06 0.70
N ALA A 93 3.69 10.10 1.00
CA ALA A 93 4.44 8.92 1.39
C ALA A 93 3.89 8.23 2.65
N ASP A 94 3.46 9.01 3.65
CA ASP A 94 3.00 8.47 4.92
C ASP A 94 1.66 7.77 4.73
N LYS A 95 0.71 8.41 4.01
CA LYS A 95 -0.60 7.80 3.74
C LYS A 95 -0.50 6.64 2.76
N SER A 96 0.35 6.73 1.73
CA SER A 96 0.60 5.60 0.82
C SER A 96 1.18 4.40 1.57
N TRP A 97 2.11 4.62 2.50
CA TRP A 97 2.66 3.54 3.32
C TRP A 97 1.62 2.92 4.26
N GLU A 98 0.74 3.73 4.86
CA GLU A 98 -0.40 3.25 5.65
C GLU A 98 -1.29 2.28 4.86
N ILE A 99 -1.65 2.63 3.63
CA ILE A 99 -2.48 1.75 2.80
C ILE A 99 -1.71 0.51 2.35
N LEU A 100 -0.44 0.68 1.97
CA LEU A 100 0.39 -0.44 1.52
C LEU A 100 0.59 -1.48 2.65
N GLN A 101 0.87 -1.05 3.88
CA GLN A 101 1.03 -1.99 5.00
C GLN A 101 -0.26 -2.75 5.30
N GLU A 102 -1.43 -2.11 5.20
CA GLU A 102 -2.73 -2.77 5.39
C GLU A 102 -2.96 -3.85 4.32
N VAL A 103 -2.73 -3.51 3.05
CA VAL A 103 -2.87 -4.46 1.92
C VAL A 103 -1.89 -5.64 2.06
N LEU A 104 -0.63 -5.36 2.40
CA LEU A 104 0.37 -6.41 2.61
C LEU A 104 -0.01 -7.33 3.78
N ALA A 105 -0.45 -6.76 4.90
CA ALA A 105 -0.86 -7.51 6.09
C ALA A 105 -2.09 -8.39 5.80
N GLU A 106 -3.06 -7.88 5.03
CA GLU A 106 -4.23 -8.64 4.62
C GLU A 106 -3.85 -9.84 3.73
N VAL A 107 -3.02 -9.60 2.71
CA VAL A 107 -2.53 -10.65 1.81
C VAL A 107 -1.79 -11.73 2.60
N PHE A 108 -0.87 -11.33 3.48
CA PHE A 108 -0.13 -12.25 4.33
C PHE A 108 -1.05 -13.07 5.24
N SER A 109 -1.95 -12.38 5.95
CA SER A 109 -2.87 -13.03 6.89
C SER A 109 -3.83 -14.00 6.21
N ARG A 110 -4.35 -13.63 5.04
CA ARG A 110 -5.23 -14.49 4.23
C ARG A 110 -4.54 -15.80 3.85
N VAL A 111 -3.29 -15.71 3.36
CA VAL A 111 -2.52 -16.90 2.97
C VAL A 111 -2.25 -17.80 4.18
N LEU A 112 -1.78 -17.24 5.28
CA LEU A 112 -1.46 -18.02 6.47
C LEU A 112 -2.73 -18.68 7.04
N ARG A 113 -3.85 -17.96 7.17
CA ARG A 113 -5.12 -18.54 7.63
C ARG A 113 -5.60 -19.69 6.74
N ASN A 114 -5.49 -19.56 5.42
CA ASN A 114 -5.88 -20.61 4.47
C ASN A 114 -5.05 -21.89 4.60
N HIS A 115 -3.83 -21.79 5.11
CA HIS A 115 -2.92 -22.92 5.32
C HIS A 115 -2.83 -23.38 6.78
N ASN A 116 -3.61 -22.79 7.68
CA ASN A 116 -3.60 -23.11 9.11
C ASN A 116 -4.59 -24.23 9.50
N THR A 117 -4.61 -25.32 8.74
CA THR A 117 -5.62 -26.39 8.89
C THR A 117 -5.64 -27.05 10.26
N PHE A 118 -4.50 -27.05 10.96
CA PHE A 118 -4.35 -27.68 12.28
C PHE A 118 -4.23 -26.68 13.44
N ASN A 119 -4.59 -25.40 13.23
CA ASN A 119 -4.49 -24.33 14.25
C ASN A 119 -3.10 -24.26 14.90
N GLN A 120 -2.04 -24.31 14.09
CA GLN A 120 -0.65 -24.38 14.54
C GLN A 120 -0.11 -23.02 14.99
N TYR A 121 -0.74 -21.96 14.52
CA TYR A 121 -0.49 -20.57 14.87
C TYR A 121 -1.83 -19.84 14.93
N ASN A 122 -1.90 -18.70 15.59
CA ASN A 122 -3.12 -17.89 15.69
C ASN A 122 -2.93 -16.53 15.02
N ASP A 123 -3.94 -15.66 15.11
CA ASP A 123 -3.87 -14.31 14.51
C ASP A 123 -2.77 -13.43 15.12
N TYR A 124 -2.44 -13.62 16.40
CA TYR A 124 -1.32 -12.93 17.04
C TYR A 124 0.02 -13.37 16.44
N ASP A 125 0.22 -14.68 16.23
CA ASP A 125 1.42 -15.21 15.57
C ASP A 125 1.56 -14.69 14.12
N ILE A 126 0.45 -14.62 13.39
CA ILE A 126 0.41 -14.07 12.02
C ILE A 126 0.83 -12.59 12.03
N GLN A 127 0.31 -11.80 12.96
CA GLN A 127 0.68 -10.41 13.10
C GLN A 127 2.17 -10.26 13.44
N GLU A 128 2.68 -11.01 14.42
CA GLU A 128 4.09 -10.96 14.82
C GLU A 128 5.03 -11.38 13.67
N MET A 129 4.67 -12.40 12.87
CA MET A 129 5.41 -12.78 11.67
C MET A 129 5.48 -11.62 10.65
N PHE A 130 4.36 -10.93 10.42
CA PHE A 130 4.31 -9.78 9.52
C PHE A 130 5.15 -8.61 10.05
N GLU A 131 5.03 -8.31 11.35
CA GLU A 131 5.80 -7.27 12.03
C GLU A 131 7.30 -7.56 11.98
N TYR A 132 7.72 -8.81 12.16
CA TYR A 132 9.11 -9.21 11.98
C TYR A 132 9.63 -8.86 10.59
N ILE A 133 8.92 -9.27 9.52
CA ILE A 133 9.31 -8.98 8.13
C ILE A 133 9.41 -7.47 7.89
N LYS A 134 8.45 -6.69 8.39
CA LYS A 134 8.43 -5.23 8.31
C LYS A 134 9.63 -4.61 9.03
N ASN A 135 9.90 -5.03 10.25
CA ASN A 135 10.95 -4.49 11.10
C ASN A 135 12.35 -4.76 10.53
N GLN A 136 12.58 -5.95 9.95
CA GLN A 136 13.84 -6.27 9.27
C GLN A 136 14.11 -5.38 8.05
N GLN A 137 13.06 -4.76 7.47
CA GLN A 137 13.16 -3.90 6.29
C GLN A 137 12.99 -2.40 6.62
N GLN A 138 12.89 -2.03 7.90
CA GLN A 138 12.53 -0.67 8.33
C GLN A 138 13.45 0.40 7.73
N ALA A 139 14.76 0.15 7.66
CA ALA A 139 15.72 1.10 7.07
C ALA A 139 15.44 1.36 5.58
N PHE A 140 15.13 0.30 4.82
CA PHE A 140 14.78 0.42 3.40
C PHE A 140 13.45 1.15 3.22
N ILE A 141 12.43 0.77 4.00
CA ILE A 141 11.12 1.43 4.01
C ILE A 141 11.31 2.94 4.25
N GLN A 142 12.01 3.33 5.32
CA GLN A 142 12.24 4.74 5.65
C GLN A 142 12.99 5.49 4.55
N SER A 143 13.93 4.83 3.86
CA SER A 143 14.63 5.43 2.72
C SER A 143 13.70 5.77 1.55
N CYS A 144 12.65 4.97 1.33
CA CYS A 144 11.64 5.24 0.30
C CYS A 144 10.70 6.38 0.70
N LEU A 145 10.34 6.51 1.97
CA LEU A 145 9.39 7.52 2.45
C LEU A 145 10.00 8.92 2.59
N GLN A 146 11.28 9.03 2.94
CA GLN A 146 11.90 10.31 3.31
C GLN A 146 12.39 11.18 2.13
N LYS A 147 12.24 10.75 0.87
CA LYS A 147 12.88 11.41 -0.29
C LYS A 147 12.40 12.85 -0.58
N LYS A 148 11.27 13.31 -0.02
CA LYS A 148 10.80 14.70 -0.21
C LYS A 148 11.58 15.76 0.58
N LYS A 149 12.09 15.46 1.79
CA LYS A 149 12.69 16.51 2.66
C LYS A 149 14.04 17.06 2.14
N LYS A 150 14.84 16.27 1.43
CA LYS A 150 16.21 16.68 1.03
C LYS A 150 16.26 17.53 -0.24
N ILE A 151 15.27 17.45 -1.13
CA ILE A 151 15.28 18.20 -2.39
C ILE A 151 14.86 19.65 -2.16
N GLU A 152 13.87 19.88 -1.31
CA GLU A 152 13.40 21.23 -0.93
C GLU A 152 14.45 22.01 -0.11
N GLN A 153 15.21 21.34 0.76
CA GLN A 153 16.29 21.97 1.53
C GLN A 153 17.52 22.35 0.68
N LYS A 154 17.87 21.56 -0.35
CA LYS A 154 18.96 21.89 -1.28
C LYS A 154 18.60 23.07 -2.19
N GLN A 155 17.34 23.19 -2.61
CA GLN A 155 16.88 24.32 -3.43
C GLN A 155 16.77 25.63 -2.63
N SER A 156 16.53 25.57 -1.32
CA SER A 156 16.58 26.74 -0.42
C SER A 156 18.01 27.21 -0.09
N SER A 157 18.97 26.28 0.03
CA SER A 157 20.38 26.61 0.33
C SER A 157 21.20 27.02 -0.90
N ALA A 158 20.77 26.68 -2.12
CA ALA A 158 21.41 27.12 -3.37
C ALA A 158 20.89 28.48 -3.88
N LYS A 159 19.93 29.09 -3.16
CA LYS A 159 19.33 30.39 -3.48
C LYS A 159 19.75 31.50 -2.50
N LYS A 160 20.77 31.23 -1.68
CA LYS A 160 21.42 32.19 -0.77
C LYS A 160 22.86 32.44 -1.21
#